data_AF-A0A7X7FJM1-F1
#
_entry.id   AF-A0A7X7FJM1-F1
#
_cell.length_a   1.000
_cell.length_b   1.000
_cell.length_c   1.000
_cell.angle_alpha   90.00
_cell.angle_beta   90.00
_cell.angle_gamma   90.00
#
_symmetry.space_group_name_H-M   'P 1'
#
loop_
_entity.id
_entity.type
_entity.pdbx_description
1 polymer ?
#
loop_
_entity_poly.entity_id
_entity_poly.type
_entity_poly.pdbx_seq_one_letter_code
_entity_poly.pdbx_strand_id
1 'polypeptide(L)'
;MAFTNWDLAQREPFGFVGFENFERLFSGPEAKDFRKAFGTTLYFMLGMPVSIAGSLLLAVLLSDPIYLGSRRVRGLLIGSSLAATCVGVMACVGTGRTTTGLALAIAGTSAVVAMVFNRVGLRTLFYLPYFTAGVAQYILWKLMFRPDSGPINASLRALFAMIGLDIDPPDWLGSTANLLCLDPQTGLPAAGNFGLGARDAIVIMGIWATVGGNNMLLYLAGLANVPQDLYEAAMIDGAGRWKTFWHVSWPQLAPTTFF
;
A
#
# COMPACT_ATOMS: atom_id res chain seq x y z
N MET A 1 -12.57 28.86 13.27
CA MET A 1 -13.67 27.87 13.23
C MET A 1 -13.72 27.03 14.50
N ALA A 2 -12.63 26.41 14.96
CA ALA A 2 -12.68 25.55 16.15
C ALA A 2 -13.10 26.23 17.47
N PHE A 3 -12.89 27.55 17.62
CA PHE A 3 -13.28 28.31 18.83
C PHE A 3 -14.55 29.15 18.66
N THR A 4 -15.30 28.93 17.58
CA THR A 4 -16.44 29.76 17.16
C THR A 4 -17.63 28.85 16.85
N ASN A 5 -18.86 29.33 17.02
CA ASN A 5 -20.10 28.57 16.76
C ASN A 5 -20.44 28.53 15.26
N TRP A 6 -19.42 28.44 14.42
CA TRP A 6 -19.55 28.54 12.98
C TRP A 6 -20.26 27.28 12.43
N ASP A 7 -21.39 27.49 11.76
CA ASP A 7 -22.17 26.46 11.07
C ASP A 7 -22.32 26.83 9.59
N LEU A 8 -22.28 25.82 8.71
CA LEU A 8 -22.41 25.97 7.26
C LEU A 8 -23.76 26.58 6.87
N ALA A 9 -24.80 26.30 7.67
CA ALA A 9 -26.15 26.78 7.45
C ALA A 9 -26.44 28.15 8.09
N GLN A 10 -25.44 28.79 8.75
CA GLN A 10 -25.57 30.08 9.45
C GLN A 10 -26.85 30.21 10.29
N ARG A 11 -27.19 29.14 11.03
CA ARG A 11 -28.43 29.10 11.84
C ARG A 11 -28.38 30.02 13.06
N GLU A 12 -27.17 30.34 13.52
CA GLU A 12 -26.94 31.24 14.64
C GLU A 12 -25.96 32.37 14.28
N PRO A 13 -26.09 33.54 14.92
CA PRO A 13 -25.13 34.63 14.75
C PRO A 13 -23.74 34.19 15.22
N PHE A 14 -22.73 34.62 14.48
CA PHE A 14 -21.34 34.25 14.73
C PHE A 14 -20.87 34.75 16.11
N GLY A 15 -20.41 33.82 16.93
CA GLY A 15 -19.98 34.01 18.31
C GLY A 15 -18.78 33.14 18.67
N PHE A 16 -17.98 33.65 19.61
CA PHE A 16 -16.84 32.92 20.18
C PHE A 16 -17.32 32.03 21.32
N VAL A 17 -17.07 30.73 21.21
CA VAL A 17 -17.50 29.67 22.16
C VAL A 17 -16.33 29.02 22.89
N GLY A 18 -15.09 29.49 22.65
CA GLY A 18 -13.90 28.98 23.34
C GLY A 18 -13.73 27.47 23.16
N PHE A 19 -13.62 26.73 24.27
CA PHE A 19 -13.31 25.29 24.26
C PHE A 19 -14.54 24.37 24.19
N GLU A 20 -15.74 24.92 24.15
CA GLU A 20 -16.98 24.14 24.19
C GLU A 20 -17.10 23.15 23.02
N ASN A 21 -16.56 23.52 21.85
CA ASN A 21 -16.46 22.63 20.69
C ASN A 21 -15.56 21.40 20.97
N PHE A 22 -14.49 21.54 21.75
CA PHE A 22 -13.61 20.41 22.10
C PHE A 22 -14.26 19.52 23.16
N GLU A 23 -14.94 20.09 24.14
CA GLU A 23 -15.72 19.31 25.11
C GLU A 23 -16.79 18.48 24.39
N ARG A 24 -17.56 19.09 23.47
CA ARG A 24 -18.53 18.38 22.64
C ARG A 24 -17.91 17.28 21.78
N LEU A 25 -16.69 17.50 21.27
CA LEU A 25 -15.95 16.54 20.46
C LEU A 25 -15.49 15.31 21.26
N PHE A 26 -15.13 15.47 22.53
CA PHE A 26 -14.57 14.38 23.34
C PHE A 26 -15.58 13.71 24.29
N SER A 27 -16.53 14.46 24.85
CA SER A 27 -17.53 13.97 25.81
C SER A 27 -18.97 14.17 25.35
N GLY A 28 -19.21 14.94 24.30
CA GLY A 28 -20.55 15.17 23.76
C GLY A 28 -21.10 14.02 22.91
N PRO A 29 -22.33 14.17 22.39
CA PRO A 29 -22.95 13.17 21.51
C PRO A 29 -22.16 12.92 20.22
N GLU A 30 -21.33 13.88 19.79
CA GLU A 30 -20.46 13.81 18.60
C GLU A 30 -19.17 13.01 18.84
N ALA A 31 -18.86 12.65 20.09
CA ALA A 31 -17.63 11.92 20.43
C ALA A 31 -17.53 10.52 19.80
N LYS A 32 -18.67 9.92 19.45
CA LYS A 32 -18.69 8.65 18.69
C LYS A 32 -18.21 8.85 17.26
N ASP A 33 -18.68 9.92 16.61
CA ASP A 33 -18.32 10.24 15.22
C ASP A 33 -16.86 10.70 15.14
N PHE A 34 -16.40 11.48 16.13
CA PHE A 34 -14.99 11.86 16.23
C PHE A 34 -14.08 10.64 16.33
N ARG A 35 -14.34 9.71 17.26
CA ARG A 35 -13.54 8.47 17.42
C ARG A 35 -13.52 7.64 16.14
N LYS A 36 -14.65 7.56 15.43
CA LYS A 36 -14.77 6.86 14.14
C LYS A 36 -13.93 7.53 13.05
N ALA A 37 -14.03 8.84 12.91
CA ALA A 37 -13.24 9.60 11.95
C ALA A 37 -11.74 9.47 12.25
N PHE A 38 -11.36 9.62 13.52
CA PHE A 38 -9.98 9.48 13.98
C PHE A 38 -9.41 8.09 13.67
N GLY A 39 -10.15 7.01 13.95
CA GLY A 39 -9.72 5.64 13.62
C GLY A 39 -9.57 5.41 12.11
N THR A 40 -10.46 6.00 11.31
CA THR A 40 -10.36 5.95 9.84
C THR A 40 -9.14 6.73 9.33
N THR A 41 -8.86 7.90 9.90
CA THR A 41 -7.67 8.69 9.60
C THR A 41 -6.40 7.92 9.95
N LEU A 42 -6.33 7.29 11.13
CA LEU A 42 -5.20 6.44 11.52
C LEU A 42 -4.99 5.28 10.53
N TYR A 43 -6.07 4.66 10.06
CA TYR A 43 -6.00 3.60 9.03
C TYR A 43 -5.31 4.09 7.76
N PHE A 44 -5.75 5.23 7.23
CA PHE A 44 -5.14 5.80 6.02
C PHE A 44 -3.72 6.32 6.28
N MET A 45 -3.41 6.79 7.49
CA MET A 45 -2.06 7.19 7.89
C MET A 45 -1.07 6.03 7.84
N LEU A 46 -1.50 4.78 8.10
CA LEU A 46 -0.64 3.60 7.91
C LEU A 46 -0.16 3.45 6.46
N GLY A 47 -0.90 3.98 5.49
CA GLY A 47 -0.49 3.99 4.09
C GLY A 47 0.80 4.78 3.85
N MET A 48 1.09 5.81 4.66
CA MET A 48 2.27 6.67 4.49
C MET A 48 3.58 5.93 4.81
N PRO A 49 3.78 5.32 6.00
CA PRO A 49 4.97 4.51 6.27
C PRO A 49 5.15 3.35 5.28
N VAL A 50 4.04 2.70 4.89
CA VAL A 50 4.07 1.62 3.88
C VAL A 50 4.55 2.16 2.53
N SER A 51 4.10 3.35 2.13
CA SER A 51 4.54 3.99 0.90
C SER A 51 6.02 4.38 0.95
N ILE A 52 6.51 4.89 2.07
CA ILE A 52 7.92 5.23 2.26
C ILE A 52 8.79 3.97 2.17
N ALA A 53 8.45 2.94 2.94
CA ALA A 53 9.19 1.68 2.93
C ALA A 53 9.13 1.01 1.54
N GLY A 54 7.97 1.01 0.90
CA GLY A 54 7.77 0.44 -0.43
C GLY A 54 8.54 1.17 -1.53
N SER A 55 8.57 2.50 -1.50
CA SER A 55 9.32 3.32 -2.47
C SER A 55 10.82 3.19 -2.30
N LEU A 56 11.33 3.15 -1.07
CA LEU A 56 12.73 2.86 -0.80
C LEU A 56 13.12 1.47 -1.29
N LEU A 57 12.33 0.44 -0.95
CA LEU A 57 12.58 -0.93 -1.38
C LEU A 57 12.61 -1.03 -2.91
N LEU A 58 11.66 -0.39 -3.57
CA LEU A 58 11.60 -0.34 -5.02
C LEU A 58 12.79 0.42 -5.62
N ALA A 59 13.19 1.54 -5.03
CA ALA A 59 14.36 2.31 -5.45
C ALA A 59 15.66 1.48 -5.33
N VAL A 60 15.85 0.77 -4.22
CA VAL A 60 17.00 -0.12 -4.00
C VAL A 60 17.01 -1.28 -5.00
N LEU A 61 15.85 -1.91 -5.25
CA LEU A 61 15.72 -2.97 -6.26
C LEU A 61 16.05 -2.49 -7.68
N LEU A 62 15.77 -1.21 -7.95
CA LEU A 62 15.98 -0.60 -9.26
C LEU A 62 17.33 0.08 -9.40
N SER A 63 18.01 0.47 -8.33
CA SER A 63 19.30 1.19 -8.38
C SER A 63 20.47 0.27 -8.69
N ASP A 64 20.53 -0.90 -8.07
CA ASP A 64 21.71 -1.78 -8.15
C ASP A 64 21.65 -2.76 -9.33
N PRO A 65 22.69 -2.83 -10.20
CA PRO A 65 22.73 -3.76 -11.32
C PRO A 65 22.78 -5.25 -10.91
N ILE A 66 23.13 -5.57 -9.65
CA ILE A 66 23.54 -6.92 -9.22
C ILE A 66 22.41 -7.76 -8.56
N TYR A 67 21.24 -7.19 -8.25
CA TYR A 67 20.21 -7.93 -7.49
C TYR A 67 19.45 -9.04 -8.24
N LEU A 68 19.54 -9.09 -9.57
CA LEU A 68 18.98 -10.18 -10.37
C LEU A 68 20.10 -10.96 -11.05
N GLY A 69 21.02 -11.49 -10.23
CA GLY A 69 22.03 -12.44 -10.68
C GLY A 69 21.37 -13.65 -11.34
N SER A 70 21.74 -13.94 -12.60
CA SER A 70 21.33 -15.10 -13.40
C SER A 70 19.81 -15.33 -13.60
N ARG A 71 19.43 -15.53 -14.87
CA ARG A 71 18.07 -15.92 -15.30
C ARG A 71 17.50 -17.11 -14.51
N ARG A 72 18.37 -17.99 -13.97
CA ARG A 72 18.00 -19.13 -13.11
C ARG A 72 17.55 -18.72 -11.70
N VAL A 73 18.23 -17.80 -11.03
CA VAL A 73 17.86 -17.39 -9.65
C VAL A 73 16.54 -16.64 -9.68
N ARG A 74 16.32 -15.80 -10.71
CA ARG A 74 15.02 -15.16 -10.93
C ARG A 74 13.89 -16.18 -11.14
N GLY A 75 14.14 -17.23 -11.93
CA GLY A 75 13.19 -18.33 -12.11
C GLY A 75 12.90 -19.10 -10.82
N LEU A 76 13.92 -19.33 -9.99
CA LEU A 76 13.80 -19.98 -8.69
C LEU A 76 13.03 -19.12 -7.67
N LEU A 77 13.28 -17.81 -7.66
CA LEU A 77 12.58 -16.85 -6.80
C LEU A 77 11.11 -16.71 -7.20
N ILE A 78 10.82 -16.62 -8.50
CA ILE A 78 9.43 -16.63 -9.02
C ILE A 78 8.75 -17.94 -8.66
N GLY A 79 9.42 -19.08 -8.85
CA GLY A 79 8.87 -20.39 -8.54
C GLY A 79 8.58 -20.57 -7.04
N SER A 80 9.49 -20.13 -6.18
CA SER A 80 9.31 -20.19 -4.71
C SER A 80 8.25 -19.21 -4.21
N SER A 81 8.13 -18.01 -4.79
CA SER A 81 7.04 -17.08 -4.44
C SER A 81 5.69 -17.61 -4.88
N LEU A 82 5.57 -18.15 -6.10
CA LEU A 82 4.34 -18.80 -6.59
C LEU A 82 3.96 -20.00 -5.71
N ALA A 83 4.91 -20.86 -5.37
CA ALA A 83 4.66 -22.01 -4.51
C ALA A 83 4.22 -21.59 -3.11
N ALA A 84 4.90 -20.60 -2.50
CA ALA A 84 4.54 -20.07 -1.18
C ALA A 84 3.15 -19.43 -1.17
N THR A 85 2.81 -18.68 -2.23
CA THR A 85 1.48 -18.11 -2.40
C THR A 85 0.42 -19.20 -2.58
N CYS A 86 0.64 -20.17 -3.47
CA CYS A 86 -0.31 -21.27 -3.67
C CYS A 86 -0.54 -22.08 -2.38
N VAL A 87 0.53 -22.40 -1.65
CA VAL A 87 0.42 -23.11 -0.37
C VAL A 87 -0.30 -22.28 0.69
N GLY A 88 0.01 -20.98 0.78
CA GLY A 88 -0.66 -20.07 1.71
C GLY A 88 -2.15 -19.88 1.40
N VAL A 89 -2.50 -19.78 0.12
CA VAL A 89 -3.88 -19.68 -0.36
C VAL A 89 -4.64 -20.97 -0.06
N MET A 90 -4.08 -22.14 -0.41
CA MET A 90 -4.72 -23.43 -0.15
C MET A 90 -4.89 -23.70 1.36
N ALA A 91 -3.91 -23.34 2.19
CA ALA A 91 -4.02 -23.48 3.65
C ALA A 91 -5.09 -22.55 4.25
N CYS A 92 -5.19 -21.30 3.76
CA CYS A 92 -6.22 -20.36 4.20
C CYS A 92 -7.61 -20.82 3.78
N VAL A 93 -7.74 -21.34 2.57
CA VAL A 93 -9.03 -21.84 2.07
C VAL A 93 -9.44 -23.13 2.78
N GLY A 94 -8.49 -24.02 3.09
CA GLY A 94 -8.74 -25.21 3.90
C GLY A 94 -9.19 -24.94 5.34
N THR A 95 -8.92 -23.73 5.87
CA THR A 95 -9.40 -23.28 7.18
C THR A 95 -10.71 -22.47 7.12
N GLY A 96 -11.33 -22.38 5.94
CA GLY A 96 -12.57 -21.62 5.71
C GLY A 96 -12.39 -20.09 5.66
N ARG A 97 -11.15 -19.59 5.72
CA ARG A 97 -10.83 -18.16 5.62
C ARG A 97 -10.50 -17.78 4.18
N THR A 98 -11.53 -17.82 3.33
CA THR A 98 -11.40 -17.51 1.89
C THR A 98 -10.77 -16.13 1.65
N THR A 99 -11.12 -15.15 2.48
CA THR A 99 -10.62 -13.78 2.38
C THR A 99 -9.14 -13.60 2.74
N THR A 100 -8.58 -14.39 3.68
CA THR A 100 -7.12 -14.35 3.95
C THR A 100 -6.36 -14.97 2.78
N GLY A 101 -6.95 -15.98 2.14
CA GLY A 101 -6.44 -16.56 0.91
C GLY A 101 -6.37 -15.52 -0.22
N LEU A 102 -7.43 -14.73 -0.42
CA LEU A 102 -7.46 -13.66 -1.42
C LEU A 102 -6.32 -12.64 -1.21
N ALA A 103 -6.13 -12.18 0.03
CA ALA A 103 -5.08 -11.21 0.35
C ALA A 103 -3.66 -11.76 0.07
N LEU A 104 -3.41 -13.03 0.42
CA LEU A 104 -2.14 -13.69 0.12
C LEU A 104 -1.94 -13.92 -1.38
N ALA A 105 -3.00 -14.25 -2.11
CA ALA A 105 -2.97 -14.40 -3.57
C ALA A 105 -2.54 -13.09 -4.23
N ILE A 106 -3.14 -11.95 -3.85
CA ILE A 106 -2.80 -10.63 -4.39
C ILE A 106 -1.36 -10.23 -4.04
N ALA A 107 -0.92 -10.46 -2.80
CA ALA A 107 0.46 -10.22 -2.39
C ALA A 107 1.45 -11.08 -3.21
N GLY A 108 1.09 -12.33 -3.47
CA GLY A 108 1.86 -13.23 -4.31
C GLY A 108 1.91 -12.82 -5.77
N THR A 109 0.77 -12.50 -6.37
CA THR A 109 0.69 -12.05 -7.77
C THR A 109 1.47 -10.75 -7.95
N SER A 110 1.35 -9.79 -7.03
CA SER A 110 2.13 -8.54 -7.10
C SER A 110 3.64 -8.79 -6.96
N ALA A 111 4.08 -9.70 -6.09
CA ALA A 111 5.48 -10.11 -5.99
C ALA A 111 5.98 -10.80 -7.27
N VAL A 112 5.18 -11.71 -7.84
CA VAL A 112 5.51 -12.40 -9.10
C VAL A 112 5.58 -11.41 -10.26
N VAL A 113 4.61 -10.50 -10.37
CA VAL A 113 4.62 -9.40 -11.34
C VAL A 113 5.89 -8.56 -11.17
N ALA A 114 6.24 -8.18 -9.95
CA ALA A 114 7.47 -7.45 -9.66
C ALA A 114 8.74 -8.20 -10.11
N MET A 115 8.74 -9.53 -10.07
CA MET A 115 9.88 -10.37 -10.50
C MET A 115 9.87 -10.70 -12.00
N VAL A 116 8.72 -10.67 -12.67
CA VAL A 116 8.55 -10.96 -14.11
C VAL A 116 8.97 -9.76 -14.97
N PHE A 117 8.59 -8.55 -14.58
CA PHE A 117 8.95 -7.34 -15.33
C PHE A 117 10.45 -7.05 -15.25
N ASN A 118 11.06 -6.69 -16.39
CA ASN A 118 12.44 -6.20 -16.42
C ASN A 118 12.54 -4.82 -15.73
N ARG A 119 13.74 -4.41 -15.28
CA ARG A 119 13.94 -3.12 -14.58
C ARG A 119 13.32 -1.92 -15.31
N VAL A 120 13.43 -1.90 -16.63
CA VAL A 120 12.86 -0.83 -17.47
C VAL A 120 11.33 -0.87 -17.41
N GLY A 121 10.72 -2.06 -17.49
CA GLY A 121 9.27 -2.21 -17.40
C GLY A 121 8.72 -1.83 -16.03
N LEU A 122 9.41 -2.21 -14.95
CA LEU A 122 9.05 -1.79 -13.59
C LEU A 122 9.13 -0.28 -13.43
N ARG A 123 10.24 0.35 -13.85
CA ARG A 123 10.38 1.81 -13.84
C ARG A 123 9.22 2.48 -14.57
N THR A 124 8.91 2.07 -15.80
CA THR A 124 7.81 2.66 -16.59
C THR A 124 6.44 2.46 -15.94
N LEU A 125 6.16 1.28 -15.41
CA LEU A 125 4.88 0.98 -14.75
C LEU A 125 4.66 1.85 -13.51
N PHE A 126 5.71 2.00 -12.71
CA PHE A 126 5.66 2.82 -11.50
C PHE A 126 5.69 4.31 -11.83
N TYR A 127 6.30 4.76 -12.92
CA TYR A 127 6.23 6.17 -13.37
C TYR A 127 4.90 6.58 -13.98
N LEU A 128 4.09 5.63 -14.44
CA LEU A 128 2.81 5.90 -15.09
C LEU A 128 1.85 6.83 -14.32
N PRO A 129 1.63 6.68 -12.98
CA PRO A 129 0.73 7.54 -12.22
C PRO A 129 1.09 9.02 -12.35
N TYR A 130 2.40 9.34 -12.36
CA TYR A 130 2.88 10.73 -12.40
C TYR A 130 2.48 11.47 -13.68
N PHE A 131 2.38 10.76 -14.81
CA PHE A 131 2.02 11.37 -16.10
C PHE A 131 0.52 11.43 -16.35
N THR A 132 -0.28 10.69 -15.56
CA THR A 132 -1.75 10.69 -15.64
C THR A 132 -2.37 11.77 -14.77
N ALA A 133 -3.38 12.48 -15.29
CA ALA A 133 -4.21 13.36 -14.47
C ALA A 133 -4.91 12.56 -13.35
N GLY A 134 -5.03 13.14 -12.14
CA GLY A 134 -5.61 12.43 -10.99
C GLY A 134 -7.02 11.86 -11.24
N VAL A 135 -7.85 12.57 -12.01
CA VAL A 135 -9.18 12.09 -12.42
C VAL A 135 -9.07 10.87 -13.35
N ALA A 136 -8.13 10.87 -14.29
CA ALA A 136 -7.90 9.75 -15.20
C ALA A 136 -7.40 8.51 -14.44
N GLN A 137 -6.52 8.70 -13.46
CA GLN A 137 -6.06 7.63 -12.57
C GLN A 137 -7.23 7.01 -11.79
N TYR A 138 -8.14 7.83 -11.25
CA TYR A 138 -9.34 7.31 -10.58
C TYR A 138 -10.25 6.52 -11.53
N ILE A 139 -10.48 7.03 -12.74
CA ILE A 139 -11.29 6.32 -13.74
C ILE A 139 -10.65 4.98 -14.14
N LEU A 140 -9.32 4.95 -14.30
CA LEU A 140 -8.57 3.73 -14.59
C LEU A 140 -8.79 2.69 -13.49
N TRP A 141 -8.57 3.07 -12.22
CA TRP A 141 -8.76 2.15 -11.11
C TRP A 141 -10.22 1.71 -10.95
N LYS A 142 -11.18 2.62 -11.15
CA LYS A 142 -12.60 2.25 -11.16
C LYS A 142 -12.92 1.21 -12.24
N LEU A 143 -12.29 1.29 -13.41
CA LEU A 143 -12.43 0.28 -14.47
C LEU A 143 -11.75 -1.04 -14.07
N MET A 144 -10.56 -0.96 -13.48
CA MET A 144 -9.79 -2.12 -13.02
C MET A 144 -10.49 -2.92 -11.92
N PHE A 145 -11.15 -2.21 -11.01
CA PHE A 145 -11.87 -2.77 -9.85
C PHE A 145 -13.32 -3.16 -10.13
N ARG A 146 -13.80 -3.08 -11.38
CA ARG A 146 -15.17 -3.52 -11.69
C ARG A 146 -15.37 -5.00 -11.30
N PRO A 147 -16.41 -5.32 -10.50
CA PRO A 147 -16.67 -6.69 -10.07
C PRO A 147 -16.81 -7.68 -11.24
N ASP A 148 -17.61 -7.31 -12.24
CA ASP A 148 -18.06 -8.24 -13.30
C ASP A 148 -17.03 -8.43 -14.41
N SER A 149 -16.37 -7.36 -14.85
CA SER A 149 -15.52 -7.31 -16.05
C SER A 149 -14.15 -6.66 -15.84
N GLY A 150 -13.78 -6.35 -14.60
CA GLY A 150 -12.49 -5.73 -14.29
C GLY A 150 -11.31 -6.69 -14.57
N PRO A 151 -10.20 -6.21 -15.17
CA PRO A 151 -9.00 -7.02 -15.42
C PRO A 151 -8.42 -7.62 -14.14
N ILE A 152 -8.48 -6.91 -13.00
CA ILE A 152 -8.01 -7.44 -11.71
C ILE A 152 -8.83 -8.67 -11.32
N ASN A 153 -10.16 -8.56 -11.34
CA ASN A 153 -11.04 -9.67 -10.98
C ASN A 153 -11.00 -10.81 -11.98
N ALA A 154 -10.81 -10.52 -13.26
CA ALA A 154 -10.57 -11.55 -14.27
C ALA A 154 -9.28 -12.33 -13.99
N SER A 155 -8.20 -11.63 -13.63
CA SER A 155 -6.91 -12.28 -13.29
C SER A 155 -6.99 -13.12 -12.01
N LEU A 156 -7.72 -12.64 -10.99
CA LEU A 156 -7.95 -13.39 -9.76
C LEU A 156 -8.79 -14.65 -9.99
N ARG A 157 -9.87 -14.54 -10.78
CA ARG A 157 -10.68 -15.70 -11.17
C ARG A 157 -9.87 -16.72 -11.95
N ALA A 158 -9.02 -16.29 -12.89
CA ALA A 158 -8.14 -17.19 -13.62
C ALA A 158 -7.14 -17.90 -12.69
N LEU A 159 -6.61 -17.19 -11.69
CA LEU A 159 -5.70 -17.76 -10.69
C LEU A 159 -6.42 -18.77 -9.78
N PHE A 160 -7.63 -18.48 -9.31
CA PHE A 160 -8.41 -19.42 -8.49
C PHE A 160 -8.83 -20.64 -9.30
N ALA A 161 -9.25 -20.46 -10.56
CA ALA A 161 -9.55 -21.56 -11.47
C ALA A 161 -8.34 -22.47 -11.71
N MET A 162 -7.13 -21.91 -11.84
CA MET A 162 -5.89 -22.70 -11.97
C MET A 162 -5.59 -23.53 -10.72
N ILE A 163 -6.01 -23.05 -9.54
CA ILE A 163 -5.82 -23.74 -8.25
C ILE A 163 -7.02 -24.65 -7.92
N GLY A 164 -8.07 -24.67 -8.76
CA GLY A 164 -9.28 -25.47 -8.55
C GLY A 164 -10.20 -24.93 -7.44
N LEU A 165 -10.09 -23.64 -7.13
CA LEU A 165 -10.88 -22.95 -6.11
C LEU A 165 -11.95 -22.08 -6.77
N ASP A 166 -13.21 -22.26 -6.38
CA ASP A 166 -14.32 -21.42 -6.82
C ASP A 166 -14.61 -20.37 -5.75
N ILE A 167 -13.84 -19.27 -5.78
CA ILE A 167 -13.95 -18.16 -4.83
C ILE A 167 -14.33 -16.91 -5.62
N ASP A 168 -15.43 -16.29 -5.22
CA ASP A 168 -15.84 -15.02 -5.79
C ASP A 168 -14.82 -13.92 -5.46
N PRO A 169 -14.36 -13.15 -6.48
CA PRO A 169 -13.44 -12.06 -6.26
C PRO A 169 -14.10 -10.96 -5.40
N PRO A 170 -13.29 -10.18 -4.66
CA PRO A 170 -13.82 -9.17 -3.76
C PRO A 170 -14.47 -8.02 -4.55
N ASP A 171 -15.58 -7.48 -4.01
CA ASP A 171 -16.12 -6.20 -4.45
C ASP A 171 -15.29 -5.06 -3.83
N TRP A 172 -14.29 -4.64 -4.58
CA TRP A 172 -13.31 -3.64 -4.15
C TRP A 172 -13.88 -2.30 -3.76
N LEU A 173 -15.01 -1.86 -4.32
CA LEU A 173 -15.53 -0.50 -4.11
C LEU A 173 -16.88 -0.48 -3.40
N GLY A 174 -17.70 -1.55 -3.52
CA GLY A 174 -18.97 -1.65 -2.81
C GLY A 174 -18.87 -2.36 -1.46
N SER A 175 -17.81 -3.14 -1.21
CA SER A 175 -17.65 -3.85 0.06
C SER A 175 -17.14 -2.95 1.18
N THR A 176 -17.71 -3.15 2.38
CA THR A 176 -17.25 -2.54 3.63
C THR A 176 -16.22 -3.37 4.38
N ALA A 177 -15.94 -4.59 3.90
CA ALA A 177 -14.93 -5.46 4.49
C ALA A 177 -13.54 -4.83 4.36
N ASN A 178 -12.69 -5.08 5.34
CA ASN A 178 -11.33 -4.57 5.34
C ASN A 178 -10.35 -5.47 6.09
N LEU A 179 -9.06 -5.27 5.83
CA LEU A 179 -8.00 -6.13 6.35
C LEU A 179 -7.89 -6.10 7.88
N LEU A 180 -8.25 -4.98 8.52
CA LEU A 180 -8.22 -4.83 9.98
C LEU A 180 -9.55 -5.13 10.68
N CYS A 181 -10.53 -5.71 9.96
CA CYS A 181 -11.86 -6.04 10.50
C CYS A 181 -12.64 -4.85 11.06
N LEU A 182 -12.30 -3.60 10.71
CA LEU A 182 -12.91 -2.43 11.32
C LEU A 182 -14.31 -2.18 10.74
N ASP A 183 -15.33 -2.25 11.58
CA ASP A 183 -16.69 -1.93 11.18
C ASP A 183 -16.84 -0.44 10.82
N PRO A 184 -17.43 -0.09 9.66
CA PRO A 184 -17.73 1.29 9.28
C PRO A 184 -18.62 2.04 10.29
N GLN A 185 -19.49 1.37 11.02
CA GLN A 185 -20.44 2.01 11.94
C GLN A 185 -19.85 2.26 13.32
N THR A 186 -19.11 1.30 13.85
CA THR A 186 -18.56 1.36 15.22
C THR A 186 -17.10 1.77 15.28
N GLY A 187 -16.34 1.62 14.19
CA GLY A 187 -14.90 1.88 14.14
C GLY A 187 -14.04 0.88 14.92
N LEU A 188 -14.67 -0.15 15.51
CA LEU A 188 -14.01 -1.20 16.27
C LEU A 188 -13.79 -2.46 15.41
N PRO A 189 -12.84 -3.34 15.78
CA PRO A 189 -12.66 -4.61 15.10
C PRO A 189 -13.89 -5.51 15.32
N ALA A 190 -14.57 -5.86 14.24
CA ALA A 190 -15.66 -6.82 14.17
C ALA A 190 -15.20 -8.04 13.37
N ALA A 191 -15.10 -9.20 14.02
CA ALA A 191 -14.54 -10.42 13.44
C ALA A 191 -15.20 -10.89 12.13
N GLY A 192 -16.43 -10.47 11.85
CA GLY A 192 -17.14 -10.75 10.60
C GLY A 192 -16.78 -9.84 9.42
N ASN A 193 -16.06 -8.74 9.64
CA ASN A 193 -15.72 -7.75 8.60
C ASN A 193 -14.35 -7.96 7.96
N PHE A 194 -13.70 -9.10 8.21
CA PHE A 194 -12.40 -9.40 7.63
C PHE A 194 -12.51 -9.67 6.12
N GLY A 195 -11.88 -8.82 5.31
CA GLY A 195 -11.86 -8.99 3.86
C GLY A 195 -11.11 -7.90 3.12
N LEU A 196 -11.34 -7.82 1.81
CA LEU A 196 -10.85 -6.75 0.97
C LEU A 196 -12.06 -5.95 0.47
N GLY A 197 -12.00 -4.63 0.63
CA GLY A 197 -13.10 -3.75 0.23
C GLY A 197 -12.64 -2.33 -0.02
N ALA A 198 -13.58 -1.39 0.06
CA ALA A 198 -13.41 0.00 -0.38
C ALA A 198 -12.19 0.68 0.23
N ARG A 199 -11.94 0.47 1.53
CA ARG A 199 -10.80 1.06 2.23
C ARG A 199 -9.47 0.59 1.67
N ASP A 200 -9.34 -0.72 1.42
CA ASP A 200 -8.12 -1.31 0.90
C ASP A 200 -7.88 -0.92 -0.54
N ALA A 201 -8.93 -0.88 -1.37
CA ALA A 201 -8.84 -0.40 -2.74
C ALA A 201 -8.31 1.04 -2.80
N ILE A 202 -8.82 1.94 -1.95
CA ILE A 202 -8.35 3.32 -1.85
C ILE A 202 -6.91 3.39 -1.36
N VAL A 203 -6.54 2.60 -0.35
CA VAL A 203 -5.15 2.54 0.14
C VAL A 203 -4.21 2.03 -0.96
N ILE A 204 -4.57 0.98 -1.71
CA ILE A 204 -3.77 0.46 -2.82
C ILE A 204 -3.59 1.51 -3.92
N MET A 205 -4.68 2.22 -4.29
CA MET A 205 -4.61 3.32 -5.25
C MET A 205 -3.67 4.42 -4.78
N GLY A 206 -3.76 4.79 -3.50
CA GLY A 206 -2.90 5.79 -2.87
C GLY A 206 -1.43 5.36 -2.86
N ILE A 207 -1.15 4.15 -2.39
CA ILE A 207 0.21 3.57 -2.36
C ILE A 207 0.80 3.53 -3.76
N TRP A 208 0.06 3.07 -4.78
CA TRP A 208 0.59 3.04 -6.15
C TRP A 208 0.92 4.45 -6.66
N ALA A 209 0.08 5.44 -6.34
CA ALA A 209 0.32 6.84 -6.70
C ALA A 209 1.58 7.41 -6.01
N THR A 210 1.74 7.16 -4.71
CA THR A 210 2.81 7.74 -3.89
C THR A 210 4.14 6.99 -4.06
N VAL A 211 4.10 5.66 -4.07
CA VAL A 211 5.27 4.80 -4.26
C VAL A 211 5.82 4.96 -5.66
N GLY A 212 4.97 4.84 -6.69
CA GLY A 212 5.42 4.81 -8.07
C GLY A 212 5.84 6.18 -8.60
N GLY A 213 5.18 7.25 -8.15
CA GLY A 213 5.44 8.62 -8.57
C GLY A 213 6.67 9.24 -7.90
N ASN A 214 6.41 10.17 -6.99
CA ASN A 214 7.44 11.06 -6.44
C ASN A 214 8.46 10.34 -5.56
N ASN A 215 8.02 9.47 -4.63
CA ASN A 215 8.93 8.99 -3.59
C ASN A 215 10.04 8.10 -4.16
N MET A 216 9.70 7.20 -5.09
CA MET A 216 10.72 6.36 -5.74
C MET A 216 11.73 7.20 -6.54
N LEU A 217 11.28 8.23 -7.27
CA LEU A 217 12.18 9.13 -8.01
C LEU A 217 13.13 9.87 -7.06
N LEU A 218 12.61 10.39 -5.95
CA LEU A 218 13.39 11.06 -4.93
C LEU A 218 14.43 10.12 -4.31
N TYR A 219 14.04 8.88 -3.98
CA TYR A 219 14.98 7.88 -3.47
C TYR A 219 16.02 7.44 -4.50
N LEU A 220 15.64 7.28 -5.77
CA LEU A 220 16.59 6.96 -6.84
C LEU A 220 17.61 8.08 -7.05
N ALA A 221 17.15 9.34 -7.04
CA ALA A 221 18.04 10.50 -7.13
C ALA A 221 18.94 10.61 -5.89
N GLY A 222 18.41 10.36 -4.69
CA GLY A 222 19.18 10.31 -3.44
C GLY A 222 20.25 9.23 -3.46
N LEU A 223 19.90 8.01 -3.91
CA LEU A 223 20.84 6.90 -4.03
C LEU A 223 21.95 7.18 -5.04
N ALA A 224 21.62 7.85 -6.16
CA ALA A 224 22.59 8.23 -7.17
C ALA A 224 23.60 9.30 -6.69
N ASN A 225 23.23 10.09 -5.68
CA ASN A 225 24.10 11.11 -5.10
C ASN A 225 25.03 10.58 -3.98
N VAL A 226 24.88 9.33 -3.54
CA VAL A 226 25.75 8.76 -2.50
C VAL A 226 27.15 8.54 -3.08
N PRO A 227 28.22 9.13 -2.49
CA PRO A 227 29.58 8.97 -2.98
C PRO A 227 30.02 7.50 -3.03
N GLN A 228 30.63 7.08 -4.15
CA GLN A 228 31.06 5.70 -4.35
C GLN A 228 32.14 5.28 -3.33
N ASP A 229 32.98 6.21 -2.90
CA ASP A 229 34.06 5.99 -1.93
C ASP A 229 33.55 5.39 -0.61
N LEU A 230 32.32 5.73 -0.18
CA LEU A 230 31.73 5.18 1.04
C LEU A 230 31.37 3.70 0.89
N TYR A 231 30.94 3.29 -0.31
CA TYR A 231 30.67 1.89 -0.61
C TYR A 231 31.97 1.09 -0.69
N GLU A 232 33.01 1.66 -1.31
CA GLU A 232 34.32 1.03 -1.42
C GLU A 232 35.01 0.88 -0.06
N ALA A 233 34.97 1.92 0.77
CA ALA A 233 35.45 1.85 2.15
C ALA A 233 34.72 0.76 2.95
N ALA A 234 33.39 0.70 2.86
CA ALA A 234 32.60 -0.34 3.52
C ALA A 234 32.95 -1.75 3.02
N MET A 235 33.25 -1.93 1.73
CA MET A 235 33.70 -3.21 1.19
C MET A 235 35.10 -3.59 1.68
N ILE A 236 36.04 -2.63 1.78
CA ILE A 236 37.38 -2.84 2.32
C ILE A 236 37.32 -3.26 3.79
N ASP A 237 36.40 -2.65 4.57
CA ASP A 237 36.14 -2.99 5.97
C ASP A 237 35.38 -4.34 6.14
N GLY A 238 35.09 -5.05 5.05
CA GLY A 238 34.37 -6.32 5.08
C GLY A 238 32.88 -6.19 5.46
N ALA A 239 32.29 -5.00 5.34
CA ALA A 239 30.88 -4.80 5.56
C ALA A 239 30.06 -5.50 4.47
N GLY A 240 29.23 -6.46 4.87
CA GLY A 240 28.25 -7.08 3.98
C GLY A 240 27.14 -6.10 3.59
N ARG A 241 26.44 -6.38 2.49
CA ARG A 241 25.42 -5.49 1.89
C ARG A 241 24.34 -4.98 2.84
N TRP A 242 23.94 -5.79 3.83
CA TRP A 242 22.99 -5.37 4.87
C TRP A 242 23.59 -4.32 5.80
N LYS A 243 24.85 -4.51 6.23
CA LYS A 243 25.57 -3.51 7.03
C LYS A 243 25.79 -2.23 6.22
N THR A 244 26.17 -2.35 4.95
CA THR A 244 26.34 -1.21 4.04
C THR A 244 25.03 -0.45 3.85
N PHE A 245 23.90 -1.13 3.65
CA PHE A 245 22.60 -0.47 3.52
C PHE A 245 22.23 0.33 4.77
N TRP A 246 22.30 -0.28 5.97
CA TRP A 246 21.89 0.38 7.21
C TRP A 246 22.85 1.47 7.70
N HIS A 247 24.15 1.36 7.42
CA HIS A 247 25.16 2.29 7.94
C HIS A 247 25.66 3.30 6.89
N VAL A 248 25.45 3.06 5.60
CA VAL A 248 25.87 3.96 4.52
C VAL A 248 24.65 4.50 3.77
N SER A 249 23.85 3.64 3.13
CA SER A 249 22.77 4.09 2.26
C SER A 249 21.60 4.76 3.01
N TRP A 250 21.06 4.11 4.04
CA TRP A 250 19.90 4.62 4.79
C TRP A 250 20.17 5.96 5.50
N PRO A 251 21.30 6.17 6.20
CA PRO A 251 21.62 7.45 6.82
C PRO A 251 21.77 8.57 5.79
N GLN A 252 22.34 8.28 4.62
CA GLN A 252 22.49 9.26 3.53
C GLN A 252 21.17 9.60 2.83
N LEU A 253 20.19 8.69 2.89
CA LEU A 253 18.83 8.94 2.39
C LEU A 253 17.92 9.62 3.42
N ALA A 254 18.35 9.76 4.68
CA ALA A 254 17.54 10.39 5.72
C ALA A 254 17.03 11.80 5.32
N PRO A 255 17.85 12.69 4.72
CA PRO A 255 17.36 13.99 4.24
C PRO A 255 16.22 13.86 3.23
N THR A 256 16.25 12.83 2.37
CA THR A 256 15.20 12.54 1.38
C THR A 256 13.95 11.95 2.02
N THR A 257 14.09 11.19 3.10
CA THR A 257 12.97 10.56 3.82
C THR A 257 12.17 11.58 4.65
N PHE A 258 12.81 12.63 5.16
CA PHE A 258 12.20 13.62 6.07
C PHE A 258 11.81 14.95 5.39
N PHE A 259 12.02 15.08 4.09
CA PHE A 259 11.60 16.25 3.30
C PHE A 259 10.13 16.13 2.87
#